data_AF-A0AAP3GB72-F1
#
_entry.id   AF-A0AAP3GB72-F1
#
_cell.length_a   1.000
_cell.length_b   1.000
_cell.length_c   1.000
_cell.angle_alpha   90.00
_cell.angle_beta   90.00
_cell.angle_gamma   90.00
#
_symmetry.space_group_name_H-M   'P 1'
#
loop_
_entity.id
_entity.type
_entity.pdbx_description
1 polymer ?
#
loop_
_entity_poly.entity_id
_entity_poly.type
_entity_poly.pdbx_seq_one_letter_code
_entity_poly.pdbx_strand_id
1 'polypeptide(L)' 'MKTFLSMDLHSWIDAHVHAYNYFGGVTQIVVPDNLKTGVTKHTSRELVLNPTYREMADHYNTII' A
#
# COMPACT_ATOMS: atom_id res chain seq x y z
N MET A 1 17.91 -4.81 -0.54
CA MET A 1 16.79 -4.06 -1.13
C MET A 1 16.30 -4.83 -2.35
N LYS A 2 15.10 -5.42 -2.28
CA LYS A 2 14.49 -6.13 -3.43
C LYS A 2 13.85 -5.08 -4.34
N THR A 3 14.11 -5.14 -5.64
CA THR A 3 13.51 -4.26 -6.65
C THR A 3 12.46 -5.04 -7.44
N PHE A 4 11.26 -4.49 -7.59
CA PHE A 4 10.17 -5.12 -8.34
C PHE A 4 10.11 -4.50 -9.75
N LEU A 5 10.07 -5.35 -10.78
CA LEU A 5 9.99 -4.93 -12.19
C LEU A 5 8.55 -4.66 -12.64
N SER A 6 7.56 -5.06 -11.83
CA SER A 6 6.13 -4.93 -12.08
C SER A 6 5.50 -4.04 -11.01
N MET A 7 4.53 -3.21 -11.40
CA MET A 7 3.71 -2.39 -10.51
C MET A 7 2.37 -3.06 -10.20
N ASP A 8 2.36 -4.39 -10.15
CA ASP A 8 1.21 -5.17 -9.69
C ASP A 8 1.02 -5.10 -8.17
N LEU A 9 -0.16 -5.49 -7.72
CA LEU A 9 -0.58 -5.33 -6.32
C LEU A 9 0.30 -6.13 -5.37
N HIS A 10 0.74 -7.31 -5.80
CA HIS A 10 1.58 -8.18 -5.00
C HIS A 10 2.97 -7.57 -4.77
N SER A 11 3.60 -7.10 -5.85
CA SER A 11 4.87 -6.37 -5.79
C SER A 11 4.77 -5.12 -4.92
N TRP A 12 3.61 -4.44 -4.96
CA TRP A 12 3.36 -3.24 -4.16
C TRP A 12 3.24 -3.55 -2.65
N ILE A 13 2.52 -4.60 -2.27
CA ILE A 13 2.41 -5.04 -0.88
C ILE A 13 3.78 -5.51 -0.36
N ASP A 14 4.48 -6.34 -1.12
CA ASP A 14 5.81 -6.83 -0.74
C ASP A 14 6.82 -5.69 -0.56
N ALA A 15 6.71 -4.62 -1.34
CA ALA A 15 7.53 -3.43 -1.14
C ALA A 15 7.27 -2.76 0.22
N HIS A 16 6.01 -2.66 0.66
CA HIS A 16 5.65 -2.11 1.98
C HIS A 16 6.15 -3.02 3.10
N VAL A 17 5.97 -4.35 2.98
CA VAL A 17 6.47 -5.31 3.97
C VAL A 17 7.99 -5.21 4.13
N HIS A 18 8.73 -5.12 3.02
CA HIS A 18 10.19 -4.94 3.09
C HIS A 18 10.57 -3.57 3.67
N ALA A 19 9.83 -2.50 3.37
CA ALA A 19 10.06 -1.19 3.95
C ALA A 19 9.86 -1.24 5.47
N TYR A 20 8.74 -1.79 5.96
CA TYR A 20 8.48 -1.89 7.39
C TYR A 20 9.54 -2.71 8.13
N ASN A 21 9.97 -3.83 7.53
CA ASN A 21 11.06 -4.63 8.08
C ASN A 21 12.39 -3.86 8.12
N TYR A 22 12.71 -3.10 7.06
CA TYR A 22 13.94 -2.32 6.98
C TYR A 22 13.97 -1.21 8.04
N PHE A 23 12.85 -0.51 8.24
CA PHE A 23 12.74 0.56 9.23
C PHE A 23 12.50 0.05 10.66
N GLY A 24 12.25 -1.26 10.83
CA GLY A 24 11.97 -1.86 12.15
C GLY A 24 10.62 -1.44 12.74
N GLY A 25 9.68 -0.99 11.90
CA GLY A 25 8.39 -0.45 12.33
C GLY A 25 7.47 -0.11 11.16
N VAL A 26 6.20 0.11 11.46
CA VAL A 26 5.17 0.45 10.46
C VAL A 26 4.91 1.95 10.46
N THR A 27 4.70 2.54 9.29
CA THR A 27 4.22 3.91 9.14
C THR A 27 2.77 4.05 9.60
N GLN A 28 2.43 5.09 10.36
CA GLN A 28 1.04 5.30 10.80
C GLN A 28 0.10 5.74 9.67
N ILE A 29 0.63 6.45 8.67
CA ILE A 29 -0.11 6.96 7.52
C ILE A 29 0.67 6.63 6.26
N VAL A 30 0.02 6.00 5.29
CA VAL A 30 0.55 5.69 3.96
C VAL A 30 -0.30 6.43 2.95
N VAL A 31 0.22 7.49 2.35
CA VAL A 31 -0.52 8.23 1.32
C VAL A 31 -0.23 7.62 -0.05
N PRO A 32 -1.19 6.97 -0.73
CA PRO A 32 -0.96 6.37 -2.03
C PRO A 32 -0.93 7.46 -3.12
N ASP A 33 0.11 7.45 -3.95
CA ASP A 33 0.36 8.45 -5.02
C ASP A 33 -0.54 8.28 -6.27
N ASN A 34 -1.77 7.77 -6.12
CA ASN A 34 -2.73 7.58 -7.23
C ASN A 34 -2.40 6.43 -8.20
N LEU A 35 -1.85 5.33 -7.68
CA LEU A 35 -1.61 4.12 -8.45
C LEU A 35 -2.95 3.37 -8.68
N LYS A 36 -3.33 3.14 -9.95
CA LYS A 36 -4.51 2.30 -10.30
C LYS A 36 -4.49 0.91 -9.63
N THR A 37 -3.32 0.43 -9.24
CA THR A 37 -3.12 -0.84 -8.56
C THR A 37 -3.57 -0.82 -7.09
N GLY A 38 -3.42 0.31 -6.39
CA GLY A 38 -3.86 0.48 -5.00
C GLY A 38 -5.22 1.19 -4.86
N VAL A 39 -5.59 1.99 -5.87
CA VAL A 39 -6.82 2.79 -5.88
C VAL A 39 -7.69 2.38 -7.07
N THR A 40 -8.79 1.69 -6.77
CA THR A 40 -9.80 1.25 -7.75
C THR A 40 -10.60 2.43 -8.31
N LYS A 41 -10.83 3.47 -7.48
CA LYS A 41 -11.51 4.71 -7.90
C LYS A 41 -11.05 5.88 -7.03
N HIS A 42 -10.58 6.94 -7.68
CA HIS A 42 -10.22 8.20 -7.06
C HIS A 42 -11.32 9.22 -7.36
N THR A 43 -12.14 9.55 -6.38
CA THR A 43 -13.12 10.64 -6.45
C THR A 43 -12.73 11.72 -5.45
N SER A 44 -13.12 12.98 -5.67
CA SER A 44 -12.77 14.09 -4.76
C SER A 44 -13.25 13.93 -3.32
N ARG A 45 -14.10 12.92 -3.06
CA ARG A 45 -14.72 12.65 -1.76
C ARG A 45 -14.49 11.22 -1.25
N GLU A 46 -14.00 10.32 -2.09
CA GLU A 46 -13.93 8.89 -1.76
C GLU A 46 -12.77 8.23 -2.49
N LEU A 47 -11.90 7.59 -1.69
CA LEU A 47 -10.81 6.74 -2.13
C LEU A 47 -11.27 5.28 -2.00
N VAL A 48 -11.58 4.64 -3.13
CA VAL A 48 -11.92 3.21 -3.13
C VAL A 48 -10.63 2.43 -3.29
N LEU A 49 -10.10 1.93 -2.17
CA LEU A 49 -8.91 1.09 -2.14
C LEU A 49 -9.19 -0.31 -2.71
N ASN A 50 -8.16 -0.94 -3.27
CA ASN A 50 -8.20 -2.37 -3.54
C ASN A 50 -8.39 -3.15 -2.22
N PRO A 51 -9.27 -4.17 -2.15
CA PRO A 51 -9.50 -4.96 -0.94
C PRO A 51 -8.21 -5.47 -0.28
N THR A 52 -7.27 -6.01 -1.05
CA THR A 52 -6.00 -6.53 -0.51
C THR A 52 -5.11 -5.42 0.04
N TYR A 53 -5.19 -4.21 -0.55
CA TYR A 53 -4.44 -3.05 -0.05
C TYR A 53 -5.03 -2.52 1.26
N ARG A 54 -6.36 -2.60 1.41
CA ARG A 54 -7.05 -2.34 2.69
C ARG A 54 -6.69 -3.38 3.75
N GLU A 55 -6.68 -4.66 3.40
CA GLU A 55 -6.29 -5.73 4.33
C GLU A 55 -4.85 -5.55 4.85
N MET A 56 -3.92 -5.11 3.99
CA MET A 56 -2.58 -4.74 4.41
C MET A 56 -2.61 -3.58 5.42
N ALA A 57 -3.45 -2.57 5.18
CA ALA A 57 -3.61 -1.43 6.08
C ALA A 57 -4.06 -1.89 7.48
N ASP A 58 -5.10 -2.71 7.53
CA ASP A 58 -5.66 -3.24 8.77
C ASP A 58 -4.67 -4.16 9.49
N HIS A 59 -3.94 -5.01 8.76
CA HIS A 59 -2.96 -5.93 9.34
C HIS A 59 -1.81 -5.20 10.05
N TYR A 60 -1.31 -4.14 9.42
CA TYR A 60 -0.21 -3.35 9.97
C TYR A 60 -0.69 -2.17 10.83
N ASN A 61 -2.01 -2.04 11.04
CA ASN A 61 -2.65 -0.96 11.79
C ASN A 61 -2.22 0.44 11.29
N THR A 62 -2.20 0.59 9.95
CA THR A 62 -1.83 1.82 9.24
C THR A 62 -3.03 2.39 8.50
N ILE A 63 -3.05 3.71 8.33
CA ILE A 63 -4.12 4.43 7.63
C ILE A 63 -3.66 4.73 6.20
N ILE A 64 -4.49 4.41 5.20
CA ILE A 64 -4.24 4.67 3.78
C ILE A 64 -5.22 5.72 3.25
#